data_AF-A0A259YD57-F1
#
_entry.id   AF-A0A259YD57-F1
#
_cell.length_a   1.000
_cell.length_b   1.000
_cell.length_c   1.000
_cell.angle_alpha   90.00
_cell.angle_beta   90.00
_cell.angle_gamma   90.00
#
_symmetry.space_group_name_H-M   'P 1'
#
loop_
_entity.id
_entity.type
_entity.pdbx_description
1 polymer ?
#
loop_
_entity_poly.entity_id
_entity_poly.type
_entity_poly.pdbx_seq_one_letter_code
_entity_poly.pdbx_strand_id
1 'polypeptide(L)'
;MWSTAAILEYLDTSRSTGYRYIKTLNDAGLIAAVRNGQYTLGPRIIEMDRQIRETDPLLLASRGVLEDLVDNIGHSALLCRPFGDSVLCVGEYRAPLSPANRFSRGERRPLFQGAVSKIILAYLPHHRLKALYPRQREQIQQAGLGDSWTAFRATLGAFKKDGFVVTVGEFNPGVCGVAAPVLTGQKTALGSVGVAWDVNERRDVDVRRAVAAVKLAASKISDGVADIQRRADAADGAGPVPTSL
;
A
#
# COMPACT_ATOMS: atom_id res chain seq x y z
N MET A 1 5.46 8.88 22.20
CA MET A 1 5.41 8.06 23.42
C MET A 1 4.00 8.15 23.99
N TRP A 2 3.48 7.06 24.54
CA TRP A 2 2.12 6.99 25.09
C TRP A 2 2.18 6.63 26.57
N SER A 3 1.45 7.35 27.43
CA SER A 3 1.32 6.98 28.84
C SER A 3 0.31 5.85 29.01
N THR A 4 0.42 5.08 30.09
CA THR A 4 -0.60 4.09 30.46
C THR A 4 -1.99 4.73 30.50
N ALA A 5 -2.12 5.93 31.09
CA ALA A 5 -3.40 6.63 31.17
C ALA A 5 -3.99 6.92 29.78
N ALA A 6 -3.17 7.44 28.85
CA ALA A 6 -3.60 7.73 27.48
C ALA A 6 -3.98 6.45 26.71
N ILE A 7 -3.25 5.34 26.93
CA ILE A 7 -3.60 4.05 26.32
C ILE A 7 -4.94 3.54 26.87
N LEU A 8 -5.14 3.60 28.18
CA LEU A 8 -6.39 3.16 28.82
C LEU A 8 -7.59 4.00 28.38
N GLU A 9 -7.41 5.32 28.26
CA GLU A 9 -8.44 6.25 27.77
C GLU A 9 -8.83 5.93 26.32
N TYR A 10 -7.86 5.60 25.47
CA TYR A 10 -8.11 5.28 24.06
C TYR A 10 -8.81 3.92 23.86
N LEU A 11 -8.50 2.92 24.69
CA LEU A 11 -8.98 1.55 24.52
C LEU A 11 -10.46 1.33 24.88
N ASP A 12 -11.14 2.33 25.43
CA ASP A 12 -12.55 2.28 25.86
C ASP A 12 -12.91 0.97 26.60
N THR A 13 -12.09 0.62 27.60
CA THR A 13 -12.20 -0.64 28.34
C THR A 13 -11.98 -0.45 29.83
N SER A 14 -12.29 -1.46 30.64
CA SER A 14 -12.02 -1.41 32.08
C SER A 14 -10.52 -1.32 32.35
N ARG A 15 -10.12 -0.62 33.41
CA ARG A 15 -8.70 -0.46 33.78
C ARG A 15 -7.99 -1.81 33.89
N SER A 16 -8.60 -2.80 34.54
CA SER A 16 -8.01 -4.13 34.69
C SER A 16 -7.74 -4.81 33.34
N THR A 17 -8.65 -4.66 32.37
CA THR A 17 -8.48 -5.21 31.03
C THR A 17 -7.40 -4.48 30.24
N GLY A 18 -7.39 -3.16 30.28
CA GLY A 18 -6.37 -2.38 29.57
C GLY A 18 -4.96 -2.63 30.12
N TYR A 19 -4.79 -2.79 31.44
CA TYR A 19 -3.50 -3.21 32.01
C TYR A 19 -3.06 -4.60 31.53
N ARG A 20 -3.99 -5.56 31.40
CA ARG A 20 -3.68 -6.87 30.80
C ARG A 20 -3.21 -6.72 29.36
N TYR A 21 -3.87 -5.91 28.54
CA TYR A 21 -3.45 -5.68 27.15
C TYR A 21 -2.06 -5.05 27.06
N ILE A 22 -1.80 -4.01 27.85
CA ILE A 22 -0.47 -3.37 27.89
C ILE A 22 0.60 -4.41 28.27
N LYS A 23 0.36 -5.20 29.33
CA LYS A 23 1.29 -6.25 29.73
C LYS A 23 1.52 -7.27 28.62
N THR A 24 0.45 -7.82 28.02
CA THR A 24 0.56 -8.81 26.95
C THR A 24 1.31 -8.27 25.73
N LEU A 25 1.02 -7.03 25.30
CA LEU A 25 1.71 -6.41 24.17
C LEU A 25 3.19 -6.13 24.47
N ASN A 26 3.52 -5.76 25.71
CA ASN A 26 4.88 -5.54 26.15
C ASN A 26 5.66 -6.86 26.23
N ASP A 27 5.06 -7.90 26.81
CA ASP A 27 5.65 -9.25 26.90
C ASP A 27 5.87 -9.85 25.50
N ALA A 28 5.00 -9.56 24.54
CA ALA A 28 5.16 -9.93 23.13
C ALA A 28 6.16 -9.05 22.34
N GLY A 29 6.70 -7.99 22.96
CA GLY A 29 7.65 -7.06 22.35
C GLY A 29 7.07 -6.11 21.30
N LEU A 30 5.74 -6.03 21.19
CA LEU A 30 5.04 -5.13 20.25
C LEU A 30 5.00 -3.68 20.74
N ILE A 31 5.00 -3.49 22.06
CA ILE A 31 5.31 -2.22 22.72
C ILE A 31 6.51 -2.42 23.66
N ALA A 32 7.17 -1.33 24.02
CA ALA A 32 8.26 -1.35 24.99
C ALA A 32 8.12 -0.20 25.97
N ALA A 33 8.30 -0.49 27.26
CA ALA A 33 8.37 0.54 28.29
C ALA A 33 9.67 1.35 28.12
N VAL A 34 9.54 2.67 27.98
CA VAL A 34 10.68 3.60 27.91
C VAL A 34 10.98 4.17 29.30
N ARG A 35 9.93 4.33 30.12
CA ARG A 35 9.94 4.74 31.53
C ARG A 35 8.73 4.12 32.22
N ASN A 36 8.68 4.20 33.54
CA ASN A 36 7.53 3.72 34.32
C ASN A 36 6.21 4.32 33.78
N GLY A 37 5.33 3.44 33.28
CA GLY A 37 4.03 3.82 32.73
C GLY A 37 4.06 4.59 31.40
N GLN A 38 5.17 4.56 30.65
CA GLN A 38 5.28 5.16 29.32
C GLN A 38 5.82 4.16 28.30
N TYR A 39 5.11 4.03 27.19
CA TYR A 39 5.37 3.02 26.15
C TYR A 39 5.63 3.65 24.78
N THR A 40 6.39 2.94 23.97
CA THR A 40 6.59 3.17 22.53
C THR A 40 6.40 1.86 21.75
N LEU A 41 6.49 1.90 20.42
CA LEU A 41 6.54 0.67 19.61
C LEU A 41 7.78 -0.16 19.99
N GLY A 42 7.58 -1.45 20.21
CA GLY A 42 8.62 -2.37 20.63
C GLY A 42 9.43 -2.92 19.45
N PRO A 43 10.62 -3.48 19.73
CA PRO A 43 11.54 -3.97 18.71
C PRO A 43 10.99 -5.11 17.85
N ARG A 44 9.96 -5.84 18.31
CA ARG A 44 9.31 -6.91 17.52
C ARG A 44 8.72 -6.38 16.21
N ILE A 45 8.36 -5.09 16.16
CA ILE A 45 7.89 -4.44 14.93
C ILE A 45 8.97 -4.44 13.84
N ILE A 46 10.23 -4.19 14.20
CA ILE A 46 11.37 -4.19 13.25
C ILE A 46 11.63 -5.61 12.75
N GLU A 47 11.58 -6.60 13.66
CA GLU A 47 11.75 -8.01 13.31
C GLU A 47 10.66 -8.48 12.34
N MET A 48 9.39 -8.16 12.61
CA MET A 48 8.26 -8.49 11.73
C MET A 48 8.37 -7.78 10.38
N ASP A 49 8.76 -6.51 10.36
CA ASP A 49 8.95 -5.76 9.10
C ASP A 49 10.10 -6.33 8.25
N ARG A 50 11.17 -6.85 8.89
CA ARG A 50 12.22 -7.63 8.21
C ARG A 50 11.64 -8.92 7.61
N GLN A 51 10.89 -9.70 8.38
CA GLN A 51 10.26 -10.92 7.88
C GLN A 51 9.34 -10.66 6.69
N ILE A 52 8.56 -9.57 6.73
CA ILE A 52 7.73 -9.12 5.61
C ILE A 52 8.61 -8.81 4.38
N ARG A 53 9.74 -8.12 4.53
CA ARG A 53 10.66 -7.84 3.40
C ARG A 53 11.29 -9.09 2.78
N GLU A 54 11.43 -10.15 3.55
CA GLU A 54 12.05 -11.41 3.12
C GLU A 54 11.04 -12.40 2.53
N THR A 55 9.76 -12.30 2.89
CA THR A 55 8.75 -13.31 2.54
C THR A 55 7.57 -12.82 1.72
N ASP A 56 7.23 -11.52 1.75
CA ASP A 56 6.06 -11.00 1.04
C ASP A 56 6.29 -11.01 -0.49
N PRO A 57 5.47 -11.75 -1.28
CA PRO A 57 5.69 -11.90 -2.72
C PRO A 57 5.64 -10.58 -3.49
N LEU A 58 4.81 -9.62 -3.05
CA LEU A 58 4.69 -8.31 -3.69
C LEU A 58 6.00 -7.53 -3.53
N LEU A 59 6.59 -7.53 -2.34
CA LEU A 59 7.88 -6.89 -2.09
C LEU A 59 9.00 -7.59 -2.85
N LEU A 60 9.05 -8.93 -2.82
CA LEU A 60 10.07 -9.71 -3.51
C LEU A 60 10.05 -9.45 -5.03
N ALA A 61 8.86 -9.48 -5.65
CA ALA A 61 8.69 -9.23 -7.08
C ALA A 61 8.97 -7.77 -7.50
N SER A 62 8.97 -6.83 -6.55
CA SER A 62 9.24 -5.41 -6.82
C SER A 62 10.72 -5.02 -6.80
N ARG A 63 11.60 -5.89 -6.30
CA ARG A 63 13.05 -5.64 -6.25
C ARG A 63 13.60 -5.42 -7.66
N GLY A 64 14.46 -4.42 -7.87
CA GLY A 64 14.95 -4.02 -9.19
C GLY A 64 13.92 -3.26 -10.04
N VAL A 65 12.63 -3.63 -9.99
CA VAL A 65 11.61 -2.97 -10.82
C VAL A 65 11.36 -1.52 -10.40
N LEU A 66 11.37 -1.24 -9.09
CA LEU A 66 11.23 0.14 -8.61
C LEU A 66 12.47 0.99 -8.94
N GLU A 67 13.66 0.40 -8.88
CA GLU A 67 14.93 1.04 -9.27
C GLU A 67 14.90 1.43 -10.76
N ASP A 68 14.62 0.46 -11.65
CA ASP A 68 14.47 0.68 -13.09
C ASP A 68 13.46 1.79 -13.41
N LEU A 69 12.33 1.81 -12.68
CA LEU A 69 11.27 2.79 -12.87
C LEU A 69 11.75 4.21 -12.51
N VAL A 70 12.48 4.34 -11.41
CA VAL A 70 13.06 5.62 -11.00
C VAL A 70 14.18 6.04 -11.94
N ASP A 71 15.05 5.15 -12.38
CA ASP A 71 16.13 5.48 -13.31
C ASP A 71 15.58 5.95 -14.67
N ASN A 72 14.45 5.38 -15.10
CA ASN A 72 13.79 5.77 -16.34
C ASN A 72 13.05 7.13 -16.24
N ILE A 73 12.41 7.41 -15.10
CA ILE A 73 11.52 8.57 -14.95
C ILE A 73 12.18 9.74 -14.19
N GLY A 74 13.22 9.46 -13.41
CA GLY A 74 13.91 10.43 -12.55
C GLY A 74 13.12 10.83 -11.29
N HIS A 75 12.10 10.06 -10.91
CA HIS A 75 11.20 10.37 -9.78
C HIS A 75 10.94 9.16 -8.91
N SER A 76 10.71 9.41 -7.62
CA SER A 76 10.47 8.37 -6.61
C SER A 76 9.30 7.47 -7.00
N ALA A 77 9.55 6.16 -6.92
CA ALA A 77 8.56 5.13 -7.13
C ALA A 77 8.01 4.63 -5.79
N LEU A 78 6.74 4.27 -5.80
CA LEU A 78 5.98 3.78 -4.65
C LEU A 78 5.36 2.43 -5.00
N LEU A 79 5.35 1.54 -4.01
CA LEU A 79 4.59 0.30 -4.02
C LEU A 79 3.62 0.31 -2.86
N CYS A 80 2.34 0.21 -3.17
CA CYS A 80 1.25 0.38 -2.23
C CYS A 80 0.37 -0.88 -2.17
N ARG A 81 -0.25 -1.13 -1.02
CA ARG A 81 -1.24 -2.22 -0.88
C ARG A 81 -2.49 -1.78 -0.12
N PRO A 82 -3.64 -2.45 -0.32
CA PRO A 82 -4.82 -2.21 0.51
C PRO A 82 -4.54 -2.47 2.00
N PHE A 83 -4.99 -1.58 2.88
CA PHE A 83 -4.90 -1.73 4.33
C PHE A 83 -6.17 -1.19 5.00
N GLY A 84 -7.08 -2.07 5.41
CA GLY A 84 -8.40 -1.67 5.92
C GLY A 84 -9.18 -0.84 4.89
N ASP A 85 -9.63 0.35 5.29
CA ASP A 85 -10.26 1.37 4.44
C ASP A 85 -9.26 2.46 4.00
N SER A 86 -7.98 2.08 3.86
CA SER A 86 -6.88 2.93 3.42
C SER A 86 -5.91 2.15 2.51
N VAL A 87 -4.84 2.81 2.08
CA VAL A 87 -3.74 2.19 1.35
C VAL A 87 -2.44 2.44 2.10
N LEU A 88 -1.56 1.45 2.15
CA LEU A 88 -0.27 1.55 2.85
C LEU A 88 0.87 1.49 1.84
N CYS A 89 1.79 2.45 1.92
CA CYS A 89 3.06 2.36 1.23
C CYS A 89 3.88 1.24 1.86
N VAL A 90 4.20 0.20 1.09
CA VAL A 90 4.99 -0.94 1.56
C VAL A 90 6.36 -1.00 0.92
N GLY A 91 6.56 -0.41 -0.24
CA GLY A 91 7.87 -0.29 -0.87
C GLY A 91 8.05 1.09 -1.46
N GLU A 92 9.30 1.54 -1.52
CA GLU A 92 9.67 2.76 -2.21
C GLU A 92 11.06 2.60 -2.81
N TYR A 93 11.30 3.35 -3.88
CA TYR A 93 12.66 3.67 -4.28
C TYR A 93 12.71 5.17 -4.54
N ARG A 94 13.61 5.86 -3.86
CA ARG A 94 13.68 7.32 -3.90
C ARG A 94 14.61 7.77 -5.00
N ALA A 95 14.14 8.70 -5.83
CA ALA A 95 15.02 9.41 -6.74
C ALA A 95 16.04 10.25 -5.96
N PRO A 96 17.25 10.46 -6.50
CA PRO A 96 18.19 11.42 -5.96
C PRO A 96 17.51 12.78 -5.74
N LEU A 97 17.75 13.42 -4.58
CA LEU A 97 17.19 14.72 -4.20
C LEU A 97 15.67 14.76 -3.96
N SER A 98 14.97 13.63 -3.96
CA SER A 98 13.55 13.60 -3.61
C SER A 98 13.35 13.91 -2.11
N PRO A 99 12.39 14.79 -1.73
CA PRO A 99 12.14 15.10 -0.33
C PRO A 99 11.80 13.85 0.51
N ALA A 100 12.50 13.69 1.64
CA ALA A 100 12.44 12.46 2.45
C ALA A 100 11.06 12.18 3.09
N ASN A 101 10.15 13.16 3.12
CA ASN A 101 8.91 13.13 3.91
C ASN A 101 7.62 12.95 3.10
N ARG A 102 7.69 12.82 1.77
CA ARG A 102 6.47 12.70 0.95
C ARG A 102 6.05 11.26 0.67
N PHE A 103 7.00 10.33 0.70
CA PHE A 103 6.89 9.00 0.12
C PHE A 103 7.64 7.99 0.99
N SER A 104 7.02 7.53 2.09
CA SER A 104 7.68 6.64 3.06
C SER A 104 6.98 5.29 3.25
N ARG A 105 7.72 4.19 3.29
CA ARG A 105 7.24 2.88 3.75
C ARG A 105 6.61 3.02 5.14
N GLY A 106 5.42 2.44 5.31
CA GLY A 106 4.61 2.56 6.53
C GLY A 106 3.67 3.77 6.53
N GLU A 107 3.75 4.67 5.55
CA GLU A 107 2.85 5.82 5.43
C GLU A 107 1.50 5.37 4.86
N ARG A 108 0.42 5.76 5.55
CA ARG A 108 -0.96 5.53 5.09
C ARG A 108 -1.37 6.60 4.07
N ARG A 109 -2.15 6.17 3.09
CA ARG A 109 -2.77 6.98 2.05
C ARG A 109 -4.29 6.84 2.14
N PRO A 110 -5.05 7.94 1.94
CA PRO A 110 -6.51 7.88 1.83
C PRO A 110 -6.91 7.00 0.65
N LEU A 111 -7.97 6.21 0.82
CA LEU A 111 -8.43 5.27 -0.21
C LEU A 111 -8.97 5.95 -1.47
N PHE A 112 -9.55 7.13 -1.33
CA PHE A 112 -10.25 7.84 -2.41
C PHE A 112 -9.40 8.89 -3.13
N GLN A 113 -8.19 9.19 -2.67
CA GLN A 113 -7.35 10.26 -3.23
C GLN A 113 -6.00 9.72 -3.67
N GLY A 114 -5.51 10.25 -4.79
CA GLY A 114 -4.22 9.91 -5.37
C GLY A 114 -4.24 8.66 -6.24
N ALA A 115 -3.37 8.65 -7.25
CA ALA A 115 -3.34 7.62 -8.28
C ALA A 115 -3.18 6.20 -7.71
N VAL A 116 -2.23 5.99 -6.79
CA VAL A 116 -1.96 4.67 -6.18
C VAL A 116 -3.16 4.10 -5.43
N SER A 117 -3.98 4.95 -4.81
CA SER A 117 -5.17 4.52 -4.08
C SER A 117 -6.37 4.30 -5.01
N LYS A 118 -6.63 5.24 -5.93
CA LYS A 118 -7.75 5.16 -6.88
C LYS A 118 -7.64 3.94 -7.80
N ILE A 119 -6.43 3.59 -8.24
CA ILE A 119 -6.24 2.40 -9.06
C ILE A 119 -6.46 1.11 -8.25
N ILE A 120 -6.06 1.04 -6.98
CA ILE A 120 -6.40 -0.09 -6.10
C ILE A 120 -7.92 -0.18 -5.91
N LEU A 121 -8.57 0.95 -5.62
CA LEU A 121 -10.01 1.05 -5.41
C LEU A 121 -10.79 0.49 -6.60
N ALA A 122 -10.36 0.80 -7.83
CA ALA A 122 -10.97 0.26 -9.03
C ALA A 122 -11.00 -1.27 -9.03
N TYR A 123 -9.92 -1.92 -8.61
CA TYR A 123 -9.77 -3.38 -8.65
C TYR A 123 -10.12 -4.09 -7.34
N LEU A 124 -10.78 -3.42 -6.39
CA LEU A 124 -11.37 -4.10 -5.24
C LEU A 124 -12.51 -5.04 -5.67
N PRO A 125 -12.72 -6.17 -4.95
CA PRO A 125 -13.84 -7.05 -5.20
C PRO A 125 -15.19 -6.34 -5.11
N HIS A 126 -16.13 -6.69 -5.99
CA HIS A 126 -17.43 -6.04 -6.07
C HIS A 126 -18.21 -6.02 -4.73
N HIS A 127 -18.12 -7.10 -3.95
CA HIS A 127 -18.77 -7.17 -2.64
C HIS A 127 -18.18 -6.15 -1.65
N ARG A 128 -16.86 -5.89 -1.70
CA ARG A 128 -16.23 -4.85 -0.86
C ARG A 128 -16.65 -3.45 -1.30
N LEU A 129 -16.73 -3.19 -2.60
CA LEU A 129 -17.22 -1.91 -3.12
C LEU A 129 -18.67 -1.64 -2.70
N LYS A 130 -19.54 -2.66 -2.76
CA LYS A 130 -20.96 -2.56 -2.37
C LYS A 130 -21.12 -2.26 -0.88
N ALA A 131 -20.25 -2.82 -0.02
CA ALA A 131 -20.24 -2.54 1.41
C ALA A 131 -19.59 -1.18 1.75
N LEU A 132 -18.57 -0.77 0.98
CA LEU A 132 -17.82 0.48 1.19
C LEU A 132 -18.66 1.72 0.86
N TYR A 133 -19.31 1.72 -0.30
CA TYR A 133 -20.01 2.89 -0.84
C TYR A 133 -21.01 3.56 0.12
N PRO A 134 -21.98 2.85 0.73
CA PRO A 134 -22.95 3.51 1.60
C PRO A 134 -22.32 4.12 2.86
N ARG A 135 -21.20 3.56 3.34
CA ARG A 135 -20.49 4.04 4.54
C ARG A 135 -19.58 5.25 4.27
N GLN A 136 -19.23 5.49 3.00
CA GLN A 136 -18.21 6.47 2.60
C GLN A 136 -18.68 7.39 1.47
N ARG A 137 -20.01 7.56 1.34
CA ARG A 137 -20.62 8.29 0.21
C ARG A 137 -20.09 9.71 0.10
N GLU A 138 -19.97 10.41 1.23
CA GLU A 138 -19.48 11.79 1.27
C GLU A 138 -18.03 11.89 0.82
N GLN A 139 -17.13 11.02 1.31
CA GLN A 139 -15.72 11.03 0.88
C GLN A 139 -15.57 10.69 -0.60
N ILE A 140 -16.38 9.75 -1.12
CA ILE A 140 -16.39 9.36 -2.54
C ILE A 140 -16.80 10.56 -3.42
N GLN A 141 -17.83 11.29 -3.00
CA GLN A 141 -18.31 12.50 -3.68
C GLN A 141 -17.27 13.61 -3.67
N GLN A 142 -16.69 13.91 -2.50
CA GLN A 142 -15.63 14.92 -2.35
C GLN A 142 -14.38 14.58 -3.19
N ALA A 143 -14.08 13.30 -3.37
CA ALA A 143 -12.97 12.83 -4.21
C ALA A 143 -13.27 12.87 -5.72
N GLY A 144 -14.46 13.35 -6.12
CA GLY A 144 -14.89 13.44 -7.52
C GLY A 144 -15.11 12.08 -8.18
N LEU A 145 -15.35 11.03 -7.39
CA LEU A 145 -15.50 9.67 -7.92
C LEU A 145 -16.93 9.35 -8.38
N GLY A 146 -17.90 10.19 -8.05
CA GLY A 146 -19.30 10.07 -8.45
C GLY A 146 -20.28 10.36 -7.31
N ASP A 147 -21.49 10.78 -7.65
CA ASP A 147 -22.56 11.16 -6.72
C ASP A 147 -23.58 10.06 -6.38
N SER A 148 -23.53 9.00 -7.18
CA SER A 148 -24.41 7.83 -7.14
C SER A 148 -23.59 6.55 -7.29
N TRP A 149 -24.17 5.41 -6.90
CA TRP A 149 -23.52 4.10 -7.05
C TRP A 149 -23.19 3.80 -8.53
N THR A 150 -24.07 4.22 -9.45
CA THR A 150 -23.86 4.05 -10.88
C THR A 150 -22.70 4.91 -11.39
N ALA A 151 -22.66 6.19 -11.02
CA ALA A 151 -21.55 7.08 -11.38
C ALA A 151 -20.21 6.59 -10.80
N PHE A 152 -20.21 6.18 -9.53
CA PHE A 152 -19.04 5.60 -8.88
C PHE A 152 -18.48 4.39 -9.62
N ARG A 153 -19.35 3.42 -9.96
CA ARG A 153 -18.94 2.25 -10.75
C ARG A 153 -18.45 2.62 -12.14
N ALA A 154 -19.06 3.60 -12.79
CA ALA A 154 -18.63 4.07 -14.11
C ALA A 154 -17.21 4.64 -14.05
N THR A 155 -16.91 5.49 -13.06
CA THR A 155 -15.56 6.03 -12.82
C THR A 155 -14.53 4.91 -12.60
N LEU A 156 -14.84 3.95 -11.71
CA LEU A 156 -13.95 2.80 -11.48
C LEU A 156 -13.78 1.93 -12.73
N GLY A 157 -14.83 1.80 -13.55
CA GLY A 157 -14.80 1.10 -14.83
C GLY A 157 -13.87 1.76 -15.84
N ALA A 158 -13.83 3.09 -15.89
CA ALA A 158 -12.88 3.84 -16.72
C ALA A 158 -11.43 3.57 -16.30
N PHE A 159 -11.13 3.62 -15.00
CA PHE A 159 -9.79 3.30 -14.49
C PHE A 159 -9.35 1.87 -14.86
N LYS A 160 -10.26 0.89 -14.82
CA LYS A 160 -9.98 -0.48 -15.27
C LYS A 160 -9.70 -0.57 -16.76
N LYS A 161 -10.47 0.15 -17.56
CA LYS A 161 -10.33 0.16 -19.03
C LYS A 161 -8.97 0.72 -19.44
N ASP A 162 -8.54 1.81 -18.80
CA ASP A 162 -7.27 2.45 -19.11
C ASP A 162 -6.08 1.68 -18.53
N GLY A 163 -6.29 1.06 -17.37
CA GLY A 163 -5.27 0.29 -16.63
C GLY A 163 -4.26 1.17 -15.90
N PHE A 164 -4.57 2.45 -15.73
CA PHE A 164 -3.78 3.40 -14.94
C PHE A 164 -4.67 4.53 -14.42
N VAL A 165 -4.16 5.31 -13.47
CA VAL A 165 -4.76 6.57 -13.02
C VAL A 165 -3.69 7.65 -13.01
N VAL A 166 -4.06 8.86 -13.42
CA VAL A 166 -3.28 10.09 -13.23
C VAL A 166 -4.07 11.02 -12.30
N THR A 167 -3.40 11.59 -11.31
CA THR A 167 -4.00 12.57 -10.38
C THR A 167 -3.08 13.76 -10.22
N VAL A 168 -3.63 14.96 -10.02
CA VAL A 168 -2.86 16.17 -9.73
C VAL A 168 -3.45 16.85 -8.50
N GLY A 169 -2.63 17.09 -7.47
CA GLY A 169 -3.02 17.89 -6.32
C GLY A 169 -4.01 17.24 -5.34
N GLU A 170 -4.36 15.96 -5.50
CA GLU A 170 -5.42 15.34 -4.70
C GLU A 170 -5.03 15.01 -3.27
N PHE A 171 -3.76 14.64 -3.04
CA PHE A 171 -3.24 14.31 -1.71
C PHE A 171 -2.28 15.40 -1.20
N ASN A 172 -1.31 15.74 -2.04
CA ASN A 172 -0.40 16.85 -1.83
C ASN A 172 -0.64 17.89 -2.94
N PRO A 173 -0.98 19.15 -2.60
CA PRO A 173 -1.14 20.21 -3.60
C PRO A 173 0.09 20.32 -4.50
N GLY A 174 -0.13 20.45 -5.81
CA GLY A 174 0.96 20.54 -6.79
C GLY A 174 1.66 19.21 -7.12
N VAL A 175 1.31 18.09 -6.50
CA VAL A 175 1.91 16.79 -6.82
C VAL A 175 1.09 16.06 -7.89
N CYS A 176 1.72 15.72 -9.01
CA CYS A 176 1.20 14.77 -9.98
C CYS A 176 1.60 13.35 -9.56
N GLY A 177 0.66 12.42 -9.68
CA GLY A 177 0.89 11.00 -9.44
C GLY A 177 0.33 10.17 -10.59
N VAL A 178 1.08 9.14 -10.98
CA VAL A 178 0.68 8.16 -12.00
C VAL A 178 0.84 6.77 -11.41
N ALA A 179 -0.17 5.92 -11.52
CA ALA A 179 -0.12 4.58 -10.96
C ALA A 179 -0.85 3.55 -11.82
N ALA A 180 -0.40 2.30 -11.73
CA ALA A 180 -0.99 1.13 -12.36
C ALA A 180 -1.19 0.01 -11.33
N PRO A 181 -2.15 -0.91 -11.53
CA PRO A 181 -2.48 -1.93 -10.55
C PRO A 181 -1.52 -3.11 -10.64
N VAL A 182 -1.08 -3.63 -9.50
CA VAL A 182 -0.45 -4.96 -9.42
C VAL A 182 -1.57 -5.97 -9.15
N LEU A 183 -1.78 -6.89 -10.08
CA LEU A 183 -2.93 -7.78 -10.09
C LEU A 183 -2.56 -9.20 -9.67
N THR A 184 -3.49 -9.85 -8.99
CA THR A 184 -3.48 -11.30 -8.80
C THR A 184 -3.98 -12.01 -10.07
N GLY A 185 -3.82 -13.34 -10.13
CA GLY A 185 -4.40 -14.16 -11.20
C GLY A 185 -5.93 -14.05 -11.34
N GLN A 186 -6.63 -13.61 -10.28
CA GLN A 186 -8.08 -13.36 -10.30
C GLN A 186 -8.45 -11.93 -10.74
N LYS A 187 -7.48 -11.15 -11.26
CA LYS A 187 -7.66 -9.74 -11.67
C LYS A 187 -8.17 -8.84 -10.54
N THR A 188 -7.81 -9.14 -9.29
CA THR A 188 -7.99 -8.25 -8.13
C THR A 188 -6.68 -7.55 -7.81
N ALA A 189 -6.74 -6.32 -7.30
CA ALA A 189 -5.52 -5.62 -6.92
C ALA A 189 -4.90 -6.24 -5.66
N LEU A 190 -3.68 -6.77 -5.81
CA LEU A 190 -2.78 -7.05 -4.71
C LEU A 190 -2.18 -5.74 -4.17
N GLY A 191 -1.97 -4.79 -5.06
CA GLY A 191 -1.42 -3.47 -4.76
C GLY A 191 -1.42 -2.56 -5.98
N SER A 192 -0.59 -1.52 -5.92
CA SER A 192 -0.30 -0.64 -7.06
C SER A 192 1.15 -0.19 -7.02
N VAL A 193 1.68 0.11 -8.19
CA VAL A 193 2.97 0.78 -8.36
C VAL A 193 2.72 2.13 -9.02
N GLY A 194 3.45 3.15 -8.59
CA GLY A 194 3.31 4.48 -9.16
C GLY A 194 4.52 5.37 -8.94
N VAL A 195 4.55 6.47 -9.67
CA VAL A 195 5.53 7.55 -9.52
C VAL A 195 4.79 8.84 -9.20
N ALA A 196 5.48 9.75 -8.50
CA ALA A 196 4.93 11.06 -8.20
C ALA A 196 6.02 12.14 -8.25
N TRP A 197 5.63 13.34 -8.67
CA TRP A 197 6.52 14.50 -8.78
C TRP A 197 5.77 15.80 -8.53
N ASP A 198 6.50 16.84 -8.13
CA ASP A 198 5.96 18.18 -7.99
C ASP A 198 5.93 18.86 -9.37
N VAL A 199 4.74 19.25 -9.82
CA VAL A 199 4.57 19.85 -11.16
C VAL A 199 5.20 21.25 -11.25
N ASN A 200 5.46 21.91 -10.11
CA ASN A 200 6.10 23.21 -10.09
C ASN A 200 7.62 23.09 -10.21
N GLU A 201 8.19 22.04 -9.63
CA GLU A 201 9.64 21.76 -9.69
C GLU A 201 10.04 21.07 -10.99
N ARG A 202 9.16 20.22 -11.55
CA ARG A 202 9.48 19.35 -12.68
C ARG A 202 8.35 19.36 -13.72
N ARG A 203 8.44 20.34 -14.62
CA ARG A 203 7.51 20.56 -15.73
C ARG A 203 7.85 19.73 -16.98
N ASP A 204 9.04 19.14 -17.00
CA ASP A 204 9.63 18.39 -18.11
C ASP A 204 9.16 16.92 -18.17
N VAL A 205 8.44 16.44 -17.16
CA VAL A 205 7.99 15.04 -17.09
C VAL A 205 6.92 14.77 -18.14
N ASP A 206 7.24 13.90 -19.10
CA ASP A 206 6.26 13.36 -20.04
C ASP A 206 5.34 12.36 -19.33
N VAL A 207 4.10 12.78 -19.05
CA VAL A 207 3.06 11.95 -18.43
C VAL A 207 2.80 10.66 -19.22
N ARG A 208 2.86 10.69 -20.55
CA ARG A 208 2.62 9.48 -21.37
C ARG A 208 3.75 8.47 -21.17
N ARG A 209 5.00 8.94 -21.12
CA ARG A 209 6.15 8.10 -20.78
C ARG A 209 6.02 7.52 -19.38
N ALA A 210 5.62 8.33 -18.39
CA ALA A 210 5.38 7.87 -17.03
C ALA A 210 4.30 6.79 -16.97
N VAL A 211 3.17 6.98 -17.67
CA VAL A 211 2.08 5.98 -17.78
C VAL A 211 2.60 4.67 -18.37
N ALA A 212 3.34 4.71 -19.47
CA ALA A 212 3.90 3.51 -20.10
C ALA A 212 4.85 2.78 -19.15
N ALA A 213 5.73 3.52 -18.47
CA ALA A 213 6.69 2.96 -17.53
C ALA A 213 6.02 2.31 -16.31
N VAL A 214 5.01 2.96 -15.69
CA VAL A 214 4.32 2.36 -14.53
C VAL A 214 3.49 1.15 -14.93
N LYS A 215 2.89 1.12 -16.13
CA LYS A 215 2.15 -0.06 -16.62
C LYS A 215 3.08 -1.24 -16.85
N LEU A 216 4.26 -0.98 -17.43
CA LEU A 216 5.30 -2.00 -17.59
C LEU A 216 5.77 -2.53 -16.24
N ALA A 217 6.08 -1.64 -15.29
CA ALA A 217 6.48 -2.01 -13.94
C ALA A 217 5.39 -2.85 -13.24
N ALA A 218 4.13 -2.44 -13.33
CA ALA A 218 3.01 -3.16 -12.75
C ALA A 218 2.84 -4.56 -13.33
N SER A 219 3.02 -4.72 -14.65
CA SER A 219 3.01 -6.03 -15.31
C SER A 219 4.14 -6.91 -14.80
N LYS A 220 5.38 -6.42 -14.83
CA LYS A 220 6.56 -7.16 -14.33
C LYS A 220 6.37 -7.64 -12.89
N ILE A 221 5.85 -6.78 -12.01
CA ILE A 221 5.59 -7.15 -10.62
C ILE A 221 4.47 -8.19 -10.52
N SER A 222 3.39 -8.03 -11.29
CA SER A 222 2.27 -9.00 -11.30
C SER A 222 2.75 -10.38 -11.76
N ASP A 223 3.56 -10.44 -12.81
CA ASP A 223 4.15 -11.68 -13.33
C ASP A 223 5.10 -12.31 -12.30
N GLY A 224 5.97 -11.49 -11.68
CA GLY A 224 6.88 -11.95 -10.62
C GLY A 224 6.15 -12.52 -9.40
N VAL A 225 5.03 -11.90 -8.99
CA VAL A 225 4.18 -12.44 -7.91
C VAL A 225 3.61 -13.80 -8.30
N ALA A 226 3.06 -13.92 -9.51
CA ALA A 226 2.49 -15.18 -10.00
C ALA A 226 3.55 -16.29 -10.05
N ASP A 227 4.78 -15.97 -10.46
CA ASP A 227 5.90 -16.91 -10.49
C ASP A 227 6.29 -17.40 -9.09
N ILE A 228 6.39 -16.49 -8.12
CA ILE A 228 6.69 -16.84 -6.72
C ILE A 228 5.62 -17.78 -6.15
N GLN A 229 4.34 -17.47 -6.40
CA GLN A 229 3.22 -18.28 -5.92
C GLN A 229 3.23 -19.68 -6.56
N ARG A 230 3.41 -19.78 -7.88
CA ARG A 230 3.50 -21.08 -8.57
C ARG A 230 4.63 -21.96 -8.04
N ARG A 231 5.79 -21.37 -7.72
CA ARG A 231 6.93 -22.10 -7.15
C ARG A 231 6.64 -22.60 -5.73
N ALA A 232 5.95 -21.80 -4.93
CA ALA A 232 5.53 -22.20 -3.58
C ALA A 232 4.53 -23.37 -3.65
N ASP A 233 3.50 -23.28 -4.51
CA ASP A 233 2.50 -24.35 -4.68
C ASP A 233 3.15 -25.67 -5.15
N ALA A 234 4.15 -25.59 -6.03
CA ALA A 234 4.89 -26.77 -6.51
C ALA A 234 5.76 -27.41 -5.42
N ALA A 235 6.33 -26.60 -4.52
CA ALA A 235 7.13 -27.08 -3.40
C ALA A 235 6.25 -27.78 -2.34
N ASP A 236 5.06 -27.24 -2.06
CA ASP A 236 4.11 -27.83 -1.11
C ASP A 236 3.47 -29.11 -1.68
N GLY A 237 3.25 -29.18 -3.00
CA GLY A 237 2.73 -30.35 -3.70
C GLY A 237 3.72 -31.51 -3.86
N ALA A 238 5.01 -31.30 -3.61
CA ALA A 238 6.05 -32.32 -3.80
C ALA A 238 6.07 -33.41 -2.71
N GLY A 239 5.33 -33.23 -1.59
CA GLY A 239 5.32 -34.17 -0.46
C GLY A 239 6.70 -34.30 0.22
N PRO A 240 6.78 -34.88 1.44
CA PRO A 240 8.07 -35.13 2.06
C PRO A 240 8.86 -36.13 1.22
N VAL A 241 10.08 -35.75 0.81
CA VAL A 241 11.05 -36.67 0.20
C VAL A 241 11.25 -37.83 1.20
N PRO A 242 11.03 -39.10 0.81
CA PRO A 242 11.27 -40.22 1.72
C PRO A 242 12.74 -40.19 2.10
N THR A 243 13.03 -39.99 3.37
CA THR A 243 14.38 -40.17 3.89
C THR A 243 14.65 -41.67 3.87
N SER A 244 15.32 -42.14 2.82
CA SER A 244 15.81 -43.52 2.75
C SER A 244 16.86 -43.71 3.84
N LEU A 245 16.54 -44.58 4.81
CA LEU A 245 17.52 -45.24 5.69
C LEU A 245 18.36 -46.24 4.88
#